data_AF-A0A835L7L0-F1
#
_entry.id   AF-A0A835L7L0-F1
#
_cell.length_a   1.000
_cell.length_b   1.000
_cell.length_c   1.000
_cell.angle_alpha   90.00
_cell.angle_beta   90.00
_cell.angle_gamma   90.00
#
_symmetry.space_group_name_H-M   'P 1'
#
loop_
_entity.id
_entity.type
_entity.pdbx_description
1 polymer ?
#
loop_
_entity_poly.entity_id
_entity_poly.type
_entity_poly.pdbx_seq_one_letter_code
_entity_poly.pdbx_strand_id
1 'polypeptide(L)'
;MPKSQRNQAVPTKTSLLLTLRYLATGSYLRSAADFCGVSPPTASRIVKKVTEAIAQLRTVIIKFPDNLSTLQDGFYEIASFPRVIGALDCTHVAIKSPDLKVDNLEMAYFLVTVDMS
;
A
#
# COMPACT_ATOMS: atom_id res chain seq x y z
N MET A 1 -5.27 -15.82 -42.39
CA MET A 1 -4.79 -14.56 -41.78
C MET A 1 -3.34 -14.76 -41.32
N PRO A 2 -2.40 -13.86 -41.61
CA PRO A 2 -1.01 -14.03 -41.17
C PRO A 2 -0.94 -13.81 -39.65
N LYS A 3 -0.41 -14.79 -38.92
CA LYS A 3 -0.11 -14.65 -37.49
C LYS A 3 1.08 -13.72 -37.33
N SER A 4 0.87 -12.52 -36.82
CA SER A 4 1.97 -11.62 -36.46
C SER A 4 2.72 -12.19 -35.27
N GLN A 5 4.01 -12.51 -35.44
CA GLN A 5 4.94 -12.85 -34.35
C GLN A 5 5.36 -11.61 -33.52
N ARG A 6 4.44 -10.65 -33.32
CA ARG A 6 4.69 -9.38 -32.61
C ARG A 6 4.21 -9.39 -31.14
N ASN A 7 3.71 -10.51 -30.64
CA ASN A 7 3.26 -10.65 -29.26
C ASN A 7 4.32 -11.38 -28.41
N GLN A 8 5.42 -10.70 -28.09
CA GLN A 8 6.17 -11.06 -26.87
C GLN A 8 5.40 -10.49 -25.67
N ALA A 9 4.28 -11.15 -25.33
CA ALA A 9 3.49 -10.78 -24.16
C ALA A 9 4.35 -10.96 -22.91
N VAL A 10 4.45 -9.92 -22.08
CA VAL A 10 5.16 -10.02 -20.80
C VAL A 10 4.47 -11.09 -19.96
N PRO A 11 5.20 -12.11 -19.46
CA PRO A 11 4.61 -13.17 -18.64
C PRO A 11 3.90 -12.61 -17.40
N THR A 12 2.79 -13.24 -17.00
CA THR A 12 2.01 -12.84 -15.82
C THR A 12 2.86 -12.82 -14.55
N LYS A 13 3.79 -13.78 -14.40
CA LYS A 13 4.72 -13.84 -13.27
C LYS A 13 5.63 -12.60 -13.22
N THR A 14 6.23 -12.24 -14.35
CA THR A 14 7.05 -11.02 -14.47
C THR A 14 6.23 -9.77 -14.18
N SER A 15 4.99 -9.73 -14.65
CA SER A 15 4.07 -8.62 -14.40
C SER A 15 3.77 -8.45 -12.91
N LEU A 16 3.52 -9.56 -12.20
CA LEU A 16 3.28 -9.55 -10.77
C LEU A 16 4.54 -9.14 -9.99
N LEU A 17 5.70 -9.72 -10.32
CA LEU A 17 6.97 -9.41 -9.66
C LEU A 17 7.40 -7.95 -9.85
N LEU A 18 7.22 -7.41 -11.06
CA LEU A 18 7.45 -5.99 -11.34
C LEU A 18 6.61 -5.10 -10.43
N THR A 19 5.32 -5.37 -10.34
CA THR A 19 4.40 -4.58 -9.51
C THR A 19 4.72 -4.70 -8.04
N LEU A 20 4.96 -5.92 -7.53
CA LEU A 20 5.32 -6.12 -6.13
C LEU A 20 6.64 -5.42 -5.78
N ARG A 21 7.65 -5.51 -6.65
CA ARG A 21 8.92 -4.81 -6.45
C ARG A 21 8.71 -3.30 -6.39
N TYR A 22 7.92 -2.74 -7.31
CA TYR A 22 7.62 -1.31 -7.35
C TYR A 22 6.91 -0.85 -6.06
N LEU A 23 5.89 -1.59 -5.62
CA LEU A 23 5.13 -1.25 -4.41
C LEU A 23 5.95 -1.40 -3.14
N ALA A 24 6.78 -2.44 -3.03
CA ALA A 24 7.56 -2.72 -1.82
C ALA A 24 8.74 -1.75 -1.63
N THR A 25 9.38 -1.30 -2.72
CA THR A 25 10.55 -0.41 -2.62
C THR A 25 10.21 1.07 -2.67
N GLY A 26 9.01 1.44 -3.16
CA GLY A 26 8.68 2.83 -3.46
C GLY A 26 9.62 3.48 -4.50
N SER A 27 10.38 2.67 -5.24
CA SER A 27 11.37 3.16 -6.21
C SER A 27 10.74 3.76 -7.46
N TYR A 28 11.54 4.48 -8.26
CA TYR A 28 11.09 4.97 -9.56
C TYR A 28 10.64 3.82 -10.47
N LEU A 29 9.49 3.99 -11.12
CA LEU A 29 8.95 3.01 -12.08
C LEU A 29 9.96 2.61 -13.16
N ARG A 30 10.84 3.54 -13.56
CA ARG A 30 11.89 3.29 -14.54
C ARG A 30 12.89 2.25 -14.06
N SER A 31 13.35 2.35 -12.81
CA SER A 31 14.26 1.38 -12.20
C SER A 31 13.63 -0.01 -12.09
N ALA A 32 12.34 -0.09 -11.77
CA ALA A 32 11.60 -1.35 -11.76
C ALA A 32 11.43 -1.93 -13.18
N ALA A 33 11.14 -1.08 -14.17
CA ALA A 33 10.99 -1.46 -15.57
C ALA A 33 12.30 -2.02 -16.17
N ASP A 34 13.42 -1.34 -15.91
CA ASP A 34 14.75 -1.74 -16.36
C ASP A 34 15.13 -3.11 -15.76
N PHE A 35 14.85 -3.32 -14.46
CA PHE A 35 15.09 -4.60 -13.79
C PHE A 35 14.34 -5.77 -14.43
N CYS A 36 13.12 -5.53 -14.91
CA CYS A 36 12.29 -6.55 -15.55
C CYS A 36 12.43 -6.60 -17.08
N GLY A 37 13.31 -5.77 -17.67
CA GLY A 37 13.55 -5.74 -19.11
C GLY A 37 12.34 -5.26 -19.94
N VAL A 38 11.50 -4.38 -19.39
CA VAL A 38 10.31 -3.86 -20.07
C VAL A 38 10.38 -2.35 -20.24
N SER A 39 9.72 -1.80 -21.26
CA SER A 39 9.67 -0.35 -21.44
C SER A 39 8.83 0.33 -20.34
N PRO A 40 9.16 1.56 -19.90
CA PRO A 40 8.40 2.26 -18.86
C PRO A 40 6.90 2.40 -19.15
N PRO A 41 6.43 2.66 -20.39
CA PRO A 41 4.99 2.68 -20.69
C PRO A 41 4.32 1.31 -20.53
N THR A 42 5.07 0.21 -20.74
CA THR A 42 4.58 -1.15 -20.51
C THR A 42 4.52 -1.46 -19.03
N ALA A 43 5.57 -1.12 -18.28
CA ALA A 43 5.60 -1.23 -16.83
C ALA A 43 4.44 -0.46 -16.18
N SER A 44 4.17 0.77 -16.62
CA SER A 44 3.06 1.58 -16.10
C SER A 44 1.69 0.88 -16.26
N ARG A 45 1.42 0.35 -17.46
CA ARG A 45 0.18 -0.40 -17.74
C ARG A 45 0.08 -1.69 -16.90
N ILE A 46 1.21 -2.39 -16.74
CA ILE A 46 1.29 -3.60 -15.92
C ILE A 46 1.00 -3.28 -14.45
N VAL A 47 1.70 -2.29 -13.87
CA VAL A 47 1.51 -1.86 -12.48
C VAL A 47 0.06 -1.50 -12.23
N LYS A 48 -0.53 -0.66 -13.09
CA LYS A 48 -1.94 -0.28 -12.97
C LYS A 48 -2.85 -1.51 -12.96
N LYS A 49 -2.72 -2.40 -13.96
CA LYS A 49 -3.57 -3.60 -14.09
C LYS A 49 -3.45 -4.54 -12.90
N VAL A 50 -2.23 -4.80 -12.44
CA VAL A 50 -1.99 -5.72 -11.32
C VAL A 50 -2.47 -5.10 -10.01
N THR A 51 -2.22 -3.81 -9.77
CA THR A 51 -2.72 -3.11 -8.58
C THR A 51 -4.25 -3.07 -8.54
N GLU A 52 -4.92 -2.83 -9.67
CA GLU A 52 -6.39 -2.90 -9.76
C GLU A 52 -6.91 -4.30 -9.42
N ALA A 53 -6.26 -5.35 -9.92
CA ALA A 53 -6.64 -6.72 -9.60
C ALA A 53 -6.43 -7.05 -8.11
N ILE A 54 -5.33 -6.59 -7.49
CA ILE A 54 -5.09 -6.75 -6.05
C ILE A 54 -6.15 -5.97 -5.25
N ALA A 55 -6.48 -4.75 -5.65
CA ALA A 55 -7.49 -3.92 -4.97
C ALA A 55 -8.91 -4.50 -5.03
N GLN A 56 -9.21 -5.37 -6.00
CA GLN A 56 -10.48 -6.11 -6.05
C GLN A 56 -10.57 -7.18 -4.96
N LEU A 57 -9.44 -7.69 -4.48
CA LEU A 57 -9.39 -8.67 -3.38
C LEU A 57 -9.60 -8.03 -2.00
N ARG A 58 -9.70 -6.70 -1.91
CA ARG A 58 -9.81 -5.97 -0.65
C ARG A 58 -10.97 -6.46 0.23
N THR A 59 -12.11 -6.83 -0.35
CA THR A 59 -13.29 -7.26 0.41
C THR A 59 -13.13 -8.65 1.02
N VAL A 60 -12.19 -9.45 0.47
CA VAL A 60 -11.87 -10.79 0.96
C VAL A 60 -10.78 -10.72 2.03
N ILE A 61 -9.80 -9.84 1.83
CA ILE A 61 -8.59 -9.73 2.66
C ILE A 61 -8.77 -8.75 3.82
N ILE A 62 -9.40 -7.60 3.59
CA ILE A 62 -9.66 -6.57 4.60
C ILE A 62 -11.04 -6.81 5.18
N LYS A 63 -11.08 -7.32 6.42
CA LYS A 63 -12.32 -7.55 7.18
C LYS A 63 -12.37 -6.58 8.34
N PHE A 64 -13.47 -5.84 8.45
CA PHE A 64 -13.75 -5.02 9.61
C PHE A 64 -14.52 -5.83 10.65
N PRO A 65 -14.22 -5.66 11.95
CA PRO A 65 -14.96 -6.36 12.99
C PRO A 65 -16.37 -5.77 13.12
N ASP A 66 -17.34 -6.64 13.46
CA ASP A 66 -18.74 -6.25 13.62
C ASP A 66 -18.96 -5.34 14.83
N ASN A 67 -18.13 -5.47 15.87
CA ASN A 67 -18.20 -4.66 17.08
C ASN A 67 -17.02 -3.68 17.16
N LEU A 68 -17.23 -2.49 16.60
CA LEU A 68 -16.25 -1.42 16.62
C LEU A 68 -16.04 -0.81 18.03
N SER A 69 -17.03 -0.88 18.92
CA SER A 69 -16.91 -0.30 20.28
C SER A 69 -15.81 -0.99 21.07
N THR A 70 -15.87 -2.33 21.15
CA THR A 70 -14.87 -3.10 21.89
C THR A 70 -13.46 -2.92 21.31
N LEU A 71 -13.34 -2.78 19.99
CA LEU A 71 -12.06 -2.51 19.34
C LEU A 71 -11.52 -1.11 19.74
N GLN A 72 -12.38 -0.09 19.70
CA GLN A 72 -12.02 1.27 20.06
C GLN A 72 -11.62 1.38 21.54
N ASP A 73 -12.35 0.70 22.42
CA ASP A 73 -12.06 0.66 23.85
C ASP A 73 -10.69 0.01 24.10
N GLY A 74 -10.38 -1.11 23.42
CA GLY A 74 -9.07 -1.76 23.54
C GLY A 74 -7.89 -0.89 23.09
N PHE A 75 -8.02 -0.17 21.97
CA PHE A 75 -6.97 0.79 21.55
C PHE A 75 -6.84 1.97 22.50
N TYR A 76 -7.96 2.42 23.09
CA TYR A 76 -7.95 3.48 24.10
C TYR A 76 -7.27 3.02 25.40
N GLU A 77 -7.48 1.78 25.83
CA GLU A 77 -6.79 1.23 27.00
C GLU A 77 -5.28 1.10 26.81
N ILE A 78 -4.82 0.75 25.59
CA ILE A 78 -3.38 0.59 25.30
C ILE A 78 -2.65 1.93 25.25
N ALA A 79 -3.20 2.93 24.56
CA ALA A 79 -2.47 4.16 24.23
C ALA A 79 -3.30 5.46 24.38
N SER A 80 -4.48 5.39 24.99
CA SER A 80 -5.43 6.52 25.08
C SER A 80 -5.80 7.13 23.72
N PHE A 81 -5.70 6.34 22.64
CA PHE A 81 -6.01 6.80 21.30
C PHE A 81 -7.50 6.55 21.01
N PRO A 82 -8.33 7.60 20.91
CA PRO A 82 -9.77 7.42 20.77
C PRO A 82 -10.15 7.03 19.34
N ARG A 83 -11.21 6.22 19.21
CA ARG A 83 -11.89 5.91 17.94
C ARG A 83 -11.02 5.18 16.90
N VAL A 84 -10.03 4.40 17.35
CA VAL A 84 -9.25 3.53 16.44
C VAL A 84 -10.09 2.34 15.99
N ILE A 85 -10.12 2.10 14.67
CA ILE A 85 -10.85 0.97 14.07
C ILE A 85 -9.92 -0.09 13.45
N GLY A 86 -8.61 0.06 13.66
CA GLY A 86 -7.59 -0.86 13.17
C GLY A 86 -6.20 -0.23 13.16
N ALA A 87 -5.20 -1.08 13.01
CA ALA A 87 -3.79 -0.71 12.92
C ALA A 87 -3.19 -1.29 11.63
N LEU A 88 -2.37 -0.51 10.93
CA LEU A 88 -1.61 -0.96 9.78
C LEU A 88 -0.13 -0.83 10.11
N ASP A 89 0.54 -1.96 10.24
CA ASP A 89 2.00 -2.00 10.41
C ASP A 89 2.69 -1.55 9.11
N CYS A 90 3.90 -1.01 9.22
CA CYS A 90 4.76 -0.50 8.15
C CYS A 90 4.43 0.89 7.52
N THR A 91 3.47 1.67 8.04
CA THR A 91 3.19 3.02 7.48
C THR A 91 3.25 4.12 8.54
N HIS A 92 4.29 4.97 8.50
CA HIS A 92 4.29 6.27 9.17
C HIS A 92 3.38 7.24 8.40
N VAL A 93 2.11 7.35 8.81
CA VAL A 93 1.21 8.37 8.26
C VAL A 93 1.39 9.63 9.09
N ALA A 94 1.94 10.68 8.48
CA ALA A 94 1.97 12.01 9.09
C ALA A 94 0.53 12.55 9.18
N ILE A 95 0.02 12.72 10.40
CA ILE A 95 -1.28 13.36 10.63
C ILE A 95 -1.00 14.83 10.96
N LYS A 96 -1.58 15.74 10.17
CA LYS A 96 -1.51 17.16 10.47
C LYS A 96 -2.36 17.44 11.71
N SER A 97 -1.73 17.94 12.77
CA SER A 97 -2.46 18.35 13.99
C SER A 97 -3.54 19.38 13.63
N PRO A 98 -4.79 19.25 14.11
CA PRO A 98 -5.85 20.21 13.85
C PRO A 98 -5.53 21.63 14.36
N ASP A 99 -4.73 21.77 15.44
CA ASP A 99 -4.65 23.02 16.21
C ASP A 99 -3.24 23.41 16.70
N LEU A 100 -2.26 23.52 15.80
CA LEU A 100 -1.00 24.21 16.15
C LEU A 100 -0.75 25.38 15.18
N LYS A 101 -1.31 26.55 15.53
CA LYS A 101 -0.72 27.84 15.15
C LYS A 101 0.45 28.12 16.07
N VAL A 102 1.58 27.46 15.85
CA VAL A 102 2.85 27.88 16.47
C VAL A 102 3.98 27.50 15.53
N ASP A 103 4.88 28.44 15.30
CA ASP A 103 5.98 28.42 14.34
C ASP A 103 7.10 27.41 14.66
N ASN A 104 6.77 26.23 15.17
CA ASN A 104 7.72 25.13 15.41
C ASN A 104 7.12 23.82 14.91
N LEU A 105 7.68 23.31 13.80
CA LEU A 105 7.30 22.06 13.14
C LEU A 105 7.72 20.85 13.98
N GLU A 106 7.04 20.59 15.10
CA GLU A 106 7.01 19.23 15.64
C GLU A 106 5.94 18.43 14.88
N MET A 107 6.36 17.82 13.77
CA MET A 107 5.58 16.79 13.10
C MET A 107 5.42 15.62 14.07
N ALA A 108 4.23 15.47 14.65
CA ALA A 108 3.91 14.27 15.43
C ALA A 108 3.84 13.07 14.47
N TYR A 109 4.90 12.26 14.45
CA TYR A 109 4.90 10.95 13.80
C TYR A 109 4.37 9.93 14.80
N PHE A 110 3.14 9.45 14.61
CA PHE A 110 2.64 8.30 15.37
C PHE A 110 3.04 7.01 14.65
N LEU A 111 3.87 6.21 15.32
CA LEU A 111 4.07 4.80 15.04
C LEU A 111 2.82 4.05 15.51
N VAL A 112 2.05 3.47 14.60
CA VAL A 112 1.04 2.46 14.97
C VAL A 112 1.75 1.11 14.98
N THR A 113 2.48 0.81 16.07
CA THR A 113 3.06 -0.51 16.29
C THR A 113 2.05 -1.38 17.01
N VAL A 114 1.73 -2.54 16.46
CA VAL A 114 1.17 -3.64 17.24
C VAL A 114 2.18 -4.77 17.18
N ASP A 115 2.88 -4.96 18.30
CA ASP A 115 3.65 -6.17 18.53
C ASP A 115 2.65 -7.32 18.64
N MET A 116 2.59 -8.17 17.61
CA MET A 116 1.85 -9.43 17.63
C MET A 116 2.83 -10.52 18.05
N SER A 117 3.06 -10.60 19.37
CA SER A 117 3.67 -11.71 20.15
C SER A 117 4.95 -12.35 19.63
#